data_AF-A0A936WVA3-F1
#
_entry.id   AF-A0A936WVA3-F1
#
_cell.length_a   1.000
_cell.length_b   1.000
_cell.length_c   1.000
_cell.angle_alpha   90.00
_cell.angle_beta   90.00
_cell.angle_gamma   90.00
#
_symmetry.space_group_name_H-M   'P 1'
#
loop_
_entity.id
_entity.type
_entity.pdbx_description
1 polymer ?
#
loop_
_entity_poly.entity_id
_entity_poly.type
_entity_poly.pdbx_seq_one_letter_code
_entity_poly.pdbx_strand_id
1 'polypeptide(L)'
;MKRVCLLLLFGFWMLSSSSQSTLPGYSKAISGETLSYNSYTPMASEALLTRSNTGEMAIEWLTSIVPADFNADFAYFTWTGGNSSGTSSGKQHFDLYINGKFYLTIETDKHYEAAGWNFTGAEGTEIHFIKKGLDKNNDMSGDVTLKVPKTLLTPGKALQLKIVGKKEGTADWLMVYKHVPGDRFMVKLLPLLSKGPNGDTLRQVKLFGEYTKAYGQIVAYVNGVSNPFRFDLQQGYNEFEISVPYKTKLPYYIWALIQLPLLL
;
A
#
# COMPACT_ATOMS: atom_id res chain seq x y z
N MET A 1 29.27 -28.56 54.88
CA MET A 1 28.13 -28.81 53.97
C MET A 1 27.87 -27.57 53.13
N LYS A 2 28.42 -27.51 51.91
CA LYS A 2 28.19 -26.40 50.97
C LYS A 2 27.15 -26.85 49.95
N ARG A 3 25.97 -26.21 49.94
CA ARG A 3 24.90 -26.46 48.96
C ARG A 3 25.28 -25.78 47.66
N VAL A 4 25.46 -26.56 46.59
CA VAL A 4 25.61 -26.05 45.23
C VAL A 4 24.21 -25.86 44.66
N CYS A 5 23.85 -24.62 44.34
CA CYS A 5 22.60 -24.28 43.66
C CYS A 5 22.85 -24.41 42.15
N LEU A 6 22.22 -25.40 41.51
CA LEU A 6 22.30 -25.60 40.07
C LEU A 6 21.31 -24.63 39.40
N LEU A 7 21.81 -23.55 38.81
CA LEU A 7 21.01 -22.62 38.00
C LEU A 7 20.79 -23.25 36.62
N LEU A 8 19.56 -23.68 36.36
CA LEU A 8 19.09 -24.09 35.03
C LEU A 8 18.92 -22.83 34.16
N LEU A 9 19.84 -22.62 33.23
CA LEU A 9 19.71 -21.65 32.16
C LEU A 9 18.72 -22.20 31.12
N PHE A 10 17.46 -21.78 31.20
CA PHE A 10 16.52 -21.92 30.09
C PHE A 10 16.95 -20.95 28.98
N GLY A 11 17.53 -21.50 27.90
CA GLY A 11 17.78 -20.75 26.68
C GLY A 11 16.45 -20.32 26.07
N PHE A 12 16.10 -19.05 26.23
CA PHE A 12 14.99 -18.41 25.54
C PHE A 12 15.41 -18.20 24.09
N TRP A 13 15.11 -19.18 23.23
CA TRP A 13 15.26 -19.02 21.79
C TRP A 13 14.23 -17.97 21.35
N MET A 14 14.66 -16.72 21.15
CA MET A 14 13.86 -15.75 20.43
C MET A 14 13.66 -16.29 19.02
N LEU A 15 12.44 -16.73 18.73
CA LEU A 15 11.98 -16.89 17.35
C LEU A 15 11.92 -15.48 16.75
N SER A 16 12.98 -15.08 16.06
CA SER A 16 12.95 -13.92 15.19
C SER A 16 11.97 -14.24 14.05
N SER A 17 10.77 -13.67 14.11
CA SER A 17 9.89 -13.60 12.94
C SER A 17 10.60 -12.74 11.90
N SER A 18 11.22 -13.37 10.90
CA SER A 18 11.63 -12.64 9.70
C SER A 18 10.34 -12.19 9.02
N SER A 19 10.04 -10.89 9.09
CA SER A 19 9.04 -10.30 8.21
C SER A 19 9.52 -10.57 6.78
N GLN A 20 8.86 -11.50 6.09
CA GLN A 20 9.13 -11.79 4.68
C GLN A 20 8.90 -10.48 3.91
N SER A 21 9.96 -9.91 3.33
CA SER A 21 9.85 -8.69 2.54
C SER A 21 8.93 -8.94 1.33
N THR A 22 7.88 -8.13 1.20
CA THR A 22 7.00 -8.15 0.03
C THR A 22 7.57 -7.28 -1.09
N LEU A 23 7.27 -7.63 -2.34
CA LEU A 23 7.58 -6.86 -3.54
C LEU A 23 6.36 -6.00 -3.91
N PRO A 24 6.54 -4.79 -4.47
CA PRO A 24 5.42 -4.04 -5.02
C PRO A 24 4.72 -4.83 -6.13
N GLY A 25 3.42 -5.07 -5.96
CA GLY A 25 2.58 -5.79 -6.91
C GLY A 25 2.00 -4.92 -8.01
N TYR A 26 2.12 -3.60 -7.90
CA TYR A 26 1.88 -2.65 -8.98
C TYR A 26 3.16 -1.87 -9.29
N SER A 27 3.44 -1.66 -10.57
CA SER A 27 4.48 -0.74 -11.05
C SER A 27 4.01 0.11 -12.22
N LYS A 28 3.32 -0.48 -13.19
CA LYS A 28 2.89 0.19 -14.42
C LYS A 28 1.65 -0.46 -15.03
N ALA A 29 0.64 0.33 -15.35
CA ALA A 29 -0.50 -0.12 -16.14
C ALA A 29 -0.08 -0.46 -17.59
N ILE A 30 -0.63 -1.55 -18.13
CA ILE A 30 -0.48 -1.96 -19.53
C ILE A 30 -1.75 -1.64 -20.32
N SER A 31 -2.92 -2.04 -19.80
CA SER A 31 -4.22 -1.86 -20.46
C SER A 31 -5.36 -1.84 -19.43
N GLY A 32 -6.54 -1.41 -19.87
CA GLY A 32 -7.76 -1.35 -19.07
C GLY A 32 -8.24 0.07 -18.79
N GLU A 33 -9.49 0.18 -18.36
CA GLU A 33 -10.11 1.46 -17.99
C GLU A 33 -9.42 2.04 -16.75
N THR A 34 -9.10 3.34 -16.80
CA THR A 34 -8.56 4.08 -15.66
C THR A 34 -9.57 5.13 -15.21
N LEU A 35 -9.76 5.25 -13.90
CA LEU A 35 -10.55 6.32 -13.30
C LEU A 35 -9.85 6.92 -12.08
N SER A 36 -10.24 8.16 -11.76
CA SER A 36 -9.93 8.77 -10.46
C SER A 36 -10.90 8.24 -9.42
N TYR A 37 -10.39 7.47 -8.46
CA TYR A 37 -11.13 6.87 -7.36
C TYR A 37 -10.22 6.77 -6.15
N ASN A 38 -10.69 7.15 -4.96
CA ASN A 38 -9.86 7.13 -3.75
C ASN A 38 -9.96 5.79 -3.04
N SER A 39 -8.82 5.24 -2.65
CA SER A 39 -8.75 4.10 -1.72
C SER A 39 -8.83 4.54 -0.25
N TYR A 40 -8.62 3.60 0.67
CA TYR A 40 -8.40 3.88 2.10
C TYR A 40 -7.16 4.75 2.38
N THR A 41 -6.15 4.72 1.50
CA THR A 41 -4.98 5.61 1.58
C THR A 41 -5.14 6.77 0.59
N PRO A 42 -4.95 8.03 1.03
CA PRO A 42 -4.97 9.19 0.13
C PRO A 42 -3.89 9.16 -0.95
N MET A 43 -2.88 8.30 -0.80
CA MET A 43 -1.79 8.12 -1.78
C MET A 43 -2.23 7.35 -3.02
N ALA A 44 -3.32 6.59 -2.94
CA ALA A 44 -3.88 5.82 -4.05
C ALA A 44 -5.24 6.40 -4.47
N SER A 45 -5.19 7.30 -5.47
CA SER A 45 -6.35 8.07 -5.97
C SER A 45 -6.70 7.81 -7.44
N GLU A 46 -6.02 6.87 -8.09
CA GLU A 46 -6.33 6.40 -9.44
C GLU A 46 -6.33 4.88 -9.45
N ALA A 47 -7.24 4.27 -10.21
CA ALA A 47 -7.37 2.82 -10.29
C ALA A 47 -7.63 2.33 -11.72
N LEU A 48 -7.17 1.12 -11.98
CA LEU A 48 -7.64 0.27 -13.07
C LEU A 48 -8.94 -0.41 -12.64
N LEU A 49 -9.93 -0.45 -13.54
CA LEU A 49 -11.26 -1.00 -13.26
C LEU A 49 -11.62 -2.15 -14.21
N THR A 50 -12.06 -3.26 -13.62
CA THR A 50 -12.75 -4.35 -14.32
C THR A 50 -14.14 -4.56 -13.71
N ARG A 51 -15.09 -5.04 -14.52
CA ARG A 51 -16.47 -5.33 -14.09
C ARG A 51 -16.91 -6.72 -14.52
N SER A 52 -17.80 -7.33 -13.74
CA SER A 52 -18.44 -8.61 -14.08
C SER A 52 -19.65 -8.44 -15.02
N ASN A 53 -19.53 -7.60 -16.05
CA ASN A 53 -20.60 -7.32 -17.00
C ASN A 53 -20.55 -8.23 -18.24
N THR A 54 -19.62 -7.96 -19.16
CA THR A 54 -19.57 -8.55 -20.50
C THR A 54 -18.63 -9.75 -20.58
N GLY A 55 -17.72 -9.91 -19.61
CA GLY A 55 -16.63 -10.89 -19.71
C GLY A 55 -15.40 -10.37 -20.46
N GLU A 56 -15.39 -9.11 -20.89
CA GLU A 56 -14.38 -8.57 -21.81
C GLU A 56 -13.56 -7.43 -21.20
N MET A 57 -14.03 -6.84 -20.09
CA MET A 57 -13.30 -5.78 -19.39
C MET A 57 -12.08 -6.38 -18.68
N ALA A 58 -10.92 -6.27 -19.32
CA ALA A 58 -9.65 -6.68 -18.76
C ALA A 58 -8.88 -5.47 -18.21
N ILE A 59 -8.19 -5.68 -17.10
CA ILE A 59 -7.14 -4.77 -16.61
C ILE A 59 -5.82 -5.51 -16.56
N GLU A 60 -4.75 -4.85 -17.02
CA GLU A 60 -3.42 -5.44 -17.08
C GLU A 60 -2.37 -4.47 -16.56
N TRP A 61 -1.41 -5.00 -15.80
CA TRP A 61 -0.32 -4.21 -15.25
C TRP A 61 0.91 -5.07 -14.97
N LEU A 62 2.03 -4.40 -14.74
CA LEU A 62 3.28 -5.01 -14.31
C LEU A 62 3.44 -4.93 -12.80
N THR A 63 4.02 -5.97 -12.21
CA THR A 63 4.58 -5.91 -10.85
C THR A 63 5.92 -5.15 -10.86
N SER A 64 6.54 -4.98 -9.70
CA SER A 64 7.98 -4.72 -9.63
C SER A 64 8.78 -5.89 -10.21
N ILE A 65 10.04 -5.60 -10.59
CA ILE A 65 10.99 -6.60 -11.06
C ILE A 65 11.34 -7.55 -9.91
N VAL A 66 11.29 -8.86 -10.16
CA VAL A 66 11.83 -9.86 -9.24
C VAL A 66 13.34 -9.65 -9.12
N PRO A 67 13.92 -9.52 -7.91
CA PRO A 67 15.37 -9.37 -7.75
C PRO A 67 16.17 -10.44 -8.50
N ALA A 68 17.32 -10.07 -9.07
CA ALA A 68 18.14 -10.99 -9.85
C ALA A 68 18.71 -12.15 -9.02
N ASP A 69 18.89 -11.92 -7.73
CA ASP A 69 19.38 -12.85 -6.71
C ASP A 69 18.25 -13.53 -5.93
N PHE A 70 17.00 -13.44 -6.41
CA PHE A 70 15.84 -14.01 -5.74
C PHE A 70 15.98 -15.54 -5.55
N ASN A 71 16.03 -15.97 -4.28
CA ASN A 71 16.32 -17.36 -3.92
C ASN A 71 15.19 -18.07 -3.14
N ALA A 72 14.21 -17.34 -2.60
CA ALA A 72 13.10 -17.90 -1.81
C ALA A 72 12.14 -18.75 -2.64
N ASP A 73 11.38 -19.63 -1.98
CA ASP A 73 10.42 -20.53 -2.64
C ASP A 73 9.19 -19.79 -3.19
N PHE A 74 8.85 -18.64 -2.59
CA PHE A 74 7.70 -17.82 -2.97
C PHE A 74 8.05 -16.34 -2.95
N ALA A 75 7.59 -15.61 -3.96
CA ALA A 75 7.51 -14.16 -3.93
C ALA A 75 6.11 -13.72 -3.48
N TYR A 76 6.05 -12.62 -2.75
CA TYR A 76 4.80 -12.01 -2.32
C TYR A 76 4.70 -10.62 -2.94
N PHE A 77 3.70 -10.41 -3.79
CA PHE A 77 3.46 -9.14 -4.46
C PHE A 77 2.28 -8.43 -3.79
N THR A 78 2.49 -7.22 -3.27
CA THR A 78 1.45 -6.47 -2.55
C THR A 78 1.09 -5.18 -3.27
N TRP A 79 -0.21 -4.91 -3.41
CA TRP A 79 -0.74 -3.67 -3.99
C TRP A 79 -2.04 -3.24 -3.30
N THR A 80 -2.42 -1.98 -3.48
CA THR A 80 -3.72 -1.49 -3.00
C THR A 80 -4.81 -1.92 -3.98
N GLY A 81 -5.86 -2.57 -3.47
CA GLY A 81 -7.01 -3.02 -4.24
C GLY A 81 -8.32 -2.57 -3.63
N GLY A 82 -9.41 -2.79 -4.36
CA GLY A 82 -10.76 -2.61 -3.85
C GLY A 82 -11.78 -3.39 -4.66
N ASN A 83 -12.96 -3.58 -4.10
CA ASN A 83 -14.07 -4.22 -4.80
C ASN A 83 -15.42 -3.68 -4.31
N SER A 84 -16.44 -3.81 -5.16
CA SER A 84 -17.82 -3.60 -4.74
C SER A 84 -18.16 -4.58 -3.62
N SER A 85 -18.63 -4.05 -2.50
CA SER A 85 -19.12 -4.84 -1.36
C SER A 85 -20.42 -4.24 -0.81
N GLY A 86 -20.47 -2.92 -0.69
CA GLY A 86 -21.67 -2.19 -0.30
C GLY A 86 -22.64 -1.99 -1.47
N THR A 87 -22.12 -1.73 -2.67
CA THR A 87 -22.93 -1.66 -3.90
C THR A 87 -23.09 -3.00 -4.60
N SER A 88 -22.57 -4.08 -4.01
CA SER A 88 -22.56 -5.38 -4.65
C SER A 88 -23.97 -5.94 -4.86
N SER A 89 -24.21 -6.55 -6.03
CA SER A 89 -25.44 -7.28 -6.31
C SER A 89 -25.43 -8.73 -5.80
N GLY A 90 -24.27 -9.25 -5.37
CA GLY A 90 -24.11 -10.60 -4.84
C GLY A 90 -22.70 -11.13 -5.06
N LYS A 91 -22.58 -12.45 -5.24
CA LYS A 91 -21.31 -13.12 -5.57
C LYS A 91 -20.93 -12.87 -7.02
N GLN A 92 -19.68 -12.46 -7.24
CA GLN A 92 -19.14 -12.15 -8.55
C GLN A 92 -17.71 -12.62 -8.69
N HIS A 93 -17.31 -12.92 -9.92
CA HIS A 93 -16.09 -13.65 -10.19
C HIS A 93 -15.16 -12.89 -11.13
N PHE A 94 -13.88 -12.91 -10.77
CA PHE A 94 -12.81 -12.27 -11.51
C PHE A 94 -11.66 -13.24 -11.73
N ASP A 95 -11.30 -13.50 -12.97
CA ASP A 95 -10.23 -14.44 -13.32
C ASP A 95 -8.87 -13.73 -13.31
N LEU A 96 -7.94 -14.27 -12.52
CA LEU A 96 -6.55 -13.80 -12.43
C LEU A 96 -5.65 -14.62 -13.36
N TYR A 97 -4.87 -13.91 -14.16
CA TYR A 97 -3.85 -14.45 -15.04
C TYR A 97 -2.48 -13.90 -14.67
N ILE A 98 -1.46 -14.74 -14.77
CA ILE A 98 -0.05 -14.39 -14.60
C ILE A 98 0.66 -14.73 -15.90
N ASN A 99 1.32 -13.75 -16.51
CA ASN A 99 2.00 -13.88 -17.80
C ASN A 99 1.13 -14.54 -18.89
N GLY A 100 -0.16 -14.18 -18.92
CA GLY A 100 -1.14 -14.67 -19.89
C GLY A 100 -1.79 -16.02 -19.56
N LYS A 101 -1.34 -16.75 -18.54
CA LYS A 101 -1.93 -18.03 -18.11
C LYS A 101 -2.88 -17.83 -16.94
N PHE A 102 -4.05 -18.49 -16.98
CA PHE A 102 -5.04 -18.49 -15.90
C PHE A 102 -4.52 -19.25 -14.67
N TYR A 103 -4.76 -18.72 -13.46
CA TYR A 103 -4.35 -19.35 -12.21
C TYR A 103 -5.46 -19.55 -11.18
N LEU A 104 -6.35 -18.57 -11.01
CA LEU A 104 -7.44 -18.65 -10.05
C LEU A 104 -8.59 -17.70 -10.41
N THR A 105 -9.73 -17.94 -9.79
CA THR A 105 -10.86 -17.03 -9.78
C THR A 105 -10.98 -16.42 -8.39
N ILE A 106 -11.10 -15.10 -8.32
CA ILE A 106 -11.43 -14.32 -7.13
C ILE A 106 -12.95 -14.23 -7.06
N GLU A 107 -13.54 -14.58 -5.93
CA GLU A 107 -14.96 -14.31 -5.64
C GLU A 107 -15.06 -13.07 -4.74
N THR A 108 -15.86 -12.09 -5.14
CA THR A 108 -16.26 -10.97 -4.27
C THR A 108 -17.74 -11.11 -3.93
N ASP A 109 -18.16 -10.66 -2.75
CA ASP A 109 -19.55 -10.78 -2.32
C ASP A 109 -20.04 -9.51 -1.60
N LYS A 110 -21.36 -9.44 -1.40
CA LYS A 110 -22.06 -8.38 -0.70
C LYS A 110 -21.93 -8.52 0.82
N HIS A 111 -20.73 -8.33 1.36
CA HIS A 111 -20.51 -8.41 2.82
C HIS A 111 -19.38 -7.51 3.31
N TYR A 112 -19.65 -6.21 3.50
CA TYR A 112 -18.66 -5.25 4.00
C TYR A 112 -18.14 -5.51 5.43
N GLU A 113 -18.78 -6.41 6.19
CA GLU A 113 -18.35 -6.82 7.53
C GLU A 113 -17.12 -7.75 7.49
N ALA A 114 -16.93 -8.51 6.42
CA ALA A 114 -15.78 -9.41 6.30
C ALA A 114 -14.44 -8.65 6.40
N ALA A 115 -13.44 -9.26 7.03
CA ALA A 115 -12.10 -8.68 7.15
C ALA A 115 -11.33 -8.72 5.80
N GLY A 116 -11.84 -9.46 4.82
CA GLY A 116 -11.22 -9.66 3.52
C GLY A 116 -11.60 -11.02 2.91
N TRP A 117 -10.83 -11.48 1.93
CA TRP A 117 -11.03 -12.75 1.22
C TRP A 117 -9.70 -13.38 0.84
N ASN A 118 -9.67 -14.71 0.72
CA ASN A 118 -8.49 -15.47 0.30
C ASN A 118 -8.87 -16.60 -0.66
N PHE A 119 -8.03 -16.86 -1.66
CA PHE A 119 -8.23 -17.90 -2.65
C PHE A 119 -6.91 -18.60 -3.00
N THR A 120 -6.96 -19.92 -3.13
CA THR A 120 -5.86 -20.74 -3.62
C THR A 120 -6.11 -21.14 -5.06
N GLY A 121 -5.07 -20.98 -5.89
CA GLY A 121 -5.08 -21.28 -7.31
C GLY A 121 -4.20 -22.47 -7.68
N ALA A 122 -4.01 -22.61 -9.00
CA ALA A 122 -3.10 -23.60 -9.56
C ALA A 122 -1.65 -23.34 -9.12
N GLU A 123 -0.87 -24.43 -9.08
CA GLU A 123 0.59 -24.43 -8.88
C GLU A 123 1.05 -23.81 -7.55
N GLY A 124 0.16 -23.70 -6.55
CA GLY A 124 0.50 -23.12 -5.24
C GLY A 124 0.44 -21.59 -5.20
N THR A 125 -0.20 -20.98 -6.21
CA THR A 125 -0.52 -19.55 -6.19
C THR A 125 -1.63 -19.28 -5.17
N GLU A 126 -1.51 -18.21 -4.39
CA GLU A 126 -2.54 -17.79 -3.43
C GLU A 126 -2.71 -16.28 -3.52
N ILE A 127 -3.95 -15.80 -3.39
CA ILE A 127 -4.25 -14.37 -3.30
C ILE A 127 -5.05 -14.10 -2.03
N HIS A 128 -4.70 -13.02 -1.34
CA HIS A 128 -5.36 -12.58 -0.12
C HIS A 128 -5.61 -11.08 -0.18
N PHE A 129 -6.79 -10.67 0.27
CA PHE A 129 -7.15 -9.27 0.46
C PHE A 129 -7.45 -9.03 1.93
N ILE A 130 -6.89 -7.94 2.48
CA ILE A 130 -7.19 -7.45 3.83
C ILE A 130 -7.85 -6.09 3.70
N LYS A 131 -9.09 -5.99 4.17
CA LYS A 131 -9.84 -4.73 4.25
C LYS A 131 -9.11 -3.74 5.15
N LYS A 132 -8.92 -2.51 4.67
CA LYS A 132 -8.33 -1.39 5.42
C LYS A 132 -9.30 -0.21 5.59
N GLY A 133 -10.25 -0.05 4.68
CA GLY A 133 -11.23 1.02 4.75
C GLY A 133 -12.48 0.75 3.93
N LEU A 134 -13.49 1.56 4.20
CA LEU A 134 -14.75 1.62 3.47
C LEU A 134 -14.91 3.01 2.86
N ASP A 135 -15.47 3.09 1.66
CA ASP A 135 -15.90 4.35 1.10
C ASP A 135 -17.31 4.75 1.54
N LYS A 136 -17.85 5.84 0.97
CA LYS A 136 -19.20 6.35 1.29
C LYS A 136 -20.34 5.39 0.93
N ASN A 137 -20.09 4.44 0.03
CA ASN A 137 -21.05 3.44 -0.39
C ASN A 137 -20.83 2.10 0.33
N ASN A 138 -19.92 2.05 1.31
CA ASN A 138 -19.46 0.85 2.00
C ASN A 138 -18.75 -0.16 1.09
N ASP A 139 -18.15 0.29 -0.02
CA ASP A 139 -17.26 -0.56 -0.80
C ASP A 139 -15.88 -0.64 -0.16
N MET A 140 -15.26 -1.82 -0.26
CA MET A 140 -14.01 -2.09 0.43
C MET A 140 -12.81 -1.61 -0.38
N SER A 141 -11.82 -1.11 0.34
CA SER A 141 -10.45 -0.98 -0.15
C SER A 141 -9.45 -1.48 0.88
N GLY A 142 -8.29 -1.93 0.41
CA GLY A 142 -7.33 -2.60 1.26
C GLY A 142 -6.09 -3.11 0.54
N ASP A 143 -5.34 -3.95 1.23
CA ASP A 143 -4.11 -4.55 0.71
C ASP A 143 -4.44 -5.89 0.06
N VAL A 144 -4.02 -6.06 -1.19
CA VAL A 144 -4.01 -7.36 -1.88
C VAL A 144 -2.59 -7.89 -1.89
N THR A 145 -2.41 -9.16 -1.51
CA THR A 145 -1.13 -9.88 -1.59
C THR A 145 -1.29 -11.14 -2.43
N LEU A 146 -0.46 -11.27 -3.46
CA LEU A 146 -0.35 -12.45 -4.31
C LEU A 146 0.94 -13.21 -3.98
N LYS A 147 0.81 -14.43 -3.51
CA LYS A 147 1.90 -15.39 -3.33
C LYS A 147 2.11 -16.14 -4.64
N VAL A 148 3.33 -16.07 -5.17
CA VAL A 148 3.71 -16.68 -6.44
C VAL A 148 4.89 -17.63 -6.22
N PRO A 149 4.77 -18.93 -6.55
CA PRO A 149 5.86 -19.88 -6.49
C PRO A 149 7.04 -19.48 -7.39
N LYS A 150 8.26 -19.76 -6.93
CA LYS A 150 9.51 -19.49 -7.66
C LYS A 150 9.52 -20.08 -9.08
N THR A 151 8.87 -21.21 -9.29
CA THR A 151 8.74 -21.87 -10.62
C THR A 151 8.02 -21.01 -11.66
N LEU A 152 7.22 -20.03 -11.22
CA LEU A 152 6.51 -19.09 -12.08
C LEU A 152 7.25 -17.76 -12.28
N LEU A 153 8.37 -17.58 -11.59
CA LEU A 153 9.15 -16.35 -11.59
C LEU A 153 10.33 -16.46 -12.53
N THR A 154 10.71 -15.32 -13.12
CA THR A 154 12.00 -15.17 -13.79
C THR A 154 12.74 -14.03 -13.10
N PRO A 155 13.82 -14.32 -12.34
CA PRO A 155 14.66 -13.28 -11.75
C PRO A 155 15.07 -12.22 -12.79
N GLY A 156 15.04 -10.95 -12.39
CA GLY A 156 15.29 -9.81 -13.27
C GLY A 156 14.12 -9.41 -14.18
N LYS A 157 12.95 -10.07 -14.09
CA LYS A 157 11.74 -9.70 -14.84
C LYS A 157 10.57 -9.39 -13.91
N ALA A 158 9.72 -8.47 -14.33
CA ALA A 158 8.41 -8.26 -13.71
C ALA A 158 7.41 -9.31 -14.22
N LEU A 159 6.38 -9.58 -13.42
CA LEU A 159 5.21 -10.34 -13.88
C LEU A 159 4.24 -9.37 -14.56
N GLN A 160 3.60 -9.85 -15.64
CA GLN A 160 2.40 -9.22 -16.17
C GLN A 160 1.19 -9.89 -15.53
N LEU A 161 0.43 -9.12 -14.76
CA LEU A 161 -0.82 -9.56 -14.16
C LEU A 161 -1.98 -9.05 -14.99
N LYS A 162 -3.02 -9.88 -15.10
CA LYS A 162 -4.28 -9.52 -15.74
C LYS A 162 -5.44 -10.02 -14.91
N ILE A 163 -6.46 -9.18 -14.74
CA ILE A 163 -7.75 -9.58 -14.18
C ILE A 163 -8.85 -9.29 -15.19
N VAL A 164 -9.80 -10.23 -15.32
CA VAL A 164 -11.00 -10.08 -16.16
C VAL A 164 -12.23 -10.45 -15.33
N GLY A 165 -13.20 -9.55 -15.24
CA GLY A 165 -14.50 -9.86 -14.63
C GLY A 165 -15.30 -10.80 -15.54
N LYS A 166 -15.98 -11.81 -14.97
CA LYS A 166 -16.76 -12.78 -15.77
C LYS A 166 -18.01 -12.14 -16.37
N LYS A 167 -18.58 -12.81 -17.38
CA LYS A 167 -19.83 -12.39 -18.03
C LYS A 167 -21.04 -12.73 -17.13
N GLU A 168 -21.28 -11.89 -16.14
CA GLU A 168 -22.36 -12.08 -15.13
C GLU A 168 -23.44 -11.01 -15.24
N GLY A 169 -23.27 -10.02 -16.13
CA GLY A 169 -24.26 -9.00 -16.42
C GLY A 169 -24.43 -7.95 -15.32
N THR A 170 -23.47 -7.83 -14.40
CA THR A 170 -23.55 -6.90 -13.27
C THR A 170 -22.55 -5.77 -13.37
N ALA A 171 -22.83 -4.65 -12.68
CA ALA A 171 -21.90 -3.54 -12.58
C ALA A 171 -20.87 -3.73 -11.46
N ASP A 172 -20.85 -4.89 -10.80
CA ASP A 172 -19.93 -5.19 -9.73
C ASP A 172 -18.49 -5.14 -10.24
N TRP A 173 -17.61 -4.65 -9.39
CA TRP A 173 -16.30 -4.17 -9.81
C TRP A 173 -15.19 -4.67 -8.90
N LEU A 174 -14.01 -4.80 -9.51
CA LEU A 174 -12.74 -4.98 -8.81
C LEU A 174 -11.73 -3.99 -9.38
N MET A 175 -10.96 -3.39 -8.48
CA MET A 175 -10.01 -2.33 -8.80
C MET A 175 -8.59 -2.67 -8.34
N VAL A 176 -7.62 -2.25 -9.14
CA VAL A 176 -6.20 -2.24 -8.82
C VAL A 176 -5.74 -0.79 -8.84
N TYR A 177 -5.32 -0.27 -7.70
CA TYR A 177 -4.89 1.12 -7.62
C TYR A 177 -3.52 1.31 -8.23
N LYS A 178 -3.35 2.42 -8.95
CA LYS A 178 -2.13 2.80 -9.65
C LYS A 178 -1.14 3.46 -8.69
N HIS A 179 -0.77 2.73 -7.65
CA HIS A 179 0.05 3.21 -6.55
C HIS A 179 1.16 2.21 -6.25
N VAL A 180 2.37 2.72 -6.03
CA VAL A 180 3.53 1.93 -5.61
C VAL A 180 3.80 2.27 -4.15
N PRO A 181 3.53 1.36 -3.20
CA PRO A 181 3.84 1.59 -1.80
C PRO A 181 5.34 1.87 -1.62
N GLY A 182 5.67 2.84 -0.77
CA GLY A 182 7.06 3.19 -0.51
C GLY A 182 7.23 4.37 0.42
N ASP A 183 8.48 4.57 0.87
CA ASP A 183 8.88 5.70 1.72
C ASP A 183 8.84 6.99 0.89
N ARG A 184 7.68 7.63 0.82
CA ARG A 184 7.45 8.83 0.02
C ARG A 184 6.59 9.83 0.77
N PHE A 185 7.12 11.05 0.88
CA PHE A 185 6.41 12.18 1.48
C PHE A 185 6.24 13.32 0.48
N MET A 186 5.10 13.98 0.60
CA MET A 186 4.69 15.15 -0.16
C MET A 186 4.50 16.32 0.80
N VAL A 187 4.72 17.53 0.26
CA VAL A 187 4.51 18.78 0.98
C VAL A 187 3.45 19.58 0.23
N LYS A 188 2.40 20.01 0.94
CA LYS A 188 1.32 20.83 0.39
C LYS A 188 1.18 22.10 1.21
N LEU A 189 1.30 23.24 0.54
CA LEU A 189 0.94 24.53 1.13
C LEU A 189 -0.58 24.63 1.22
N LEU A 190 -1.11 24.87 2.41
CA LEU A 190 -2.53 25.12 2.61
C LEU A 190 -2.82 26.61 2.42
N PRO A 191 -4.02 26.98 1.93
CA PRO A 191 -4.39 28.39 1.76
C PRO A 191 -4.66 29.10 3.10
N LEU A 192 -4.71 28.35 4.21
CA LEU A 192 -4.97 28.88 5.55
C LEU A 192 -3.80 29.76 6.03
N LEU A 193 -4.12 31.02 6.32
CA LEU A 193 -3.25 31.96 7.02
C LEU A 193 -3.77 32.18 8.44
N SER A 194 -2.86 32.19 9.42
CA SER A 194 -3.19 32.44 10.82
C SER A 194 -2.26 33.50 11.44
N LYS A 195 -2.63 34.01 12.61
CA LYS A 195 -1.77 34.90 13.41
C LYS A 195 -1.00 34.10 14.44
N GLY A 196 0.31 34.29 14.48
CA GLY A 196 1.18 33.72 15.49
C GLY A 196 1.15 34.50 16.81
N PRO A 197 1.71 33.94 17.90
CA PRO A 197 1.73 34.57 19.22
C PRO A 197 2.37 35.96 19.25
N ASN A 198 3.33 36.21 18.34
CA ASN A 198 4.06 37.47 18.24
C ASN A 198 3.43 38.45 17.21
N GLY A 199 2.24 38.15 16.69
CA GLY A 199 1.54 38.98 15.68
C GLY A 199 1.91 38.68 14.21
N ASP A 200 2.93 37.84 14.00
CA ASP A 200 3.35 37.38 12.68
C ASP A 200 2.23 36.64 11.94
N THR A 201 2.21 36.75 10.61
CA THR A 201 1.32 35.92 9.79
C THR A 201 1.99 34.58 9.51
N LEU A 202 1.30 33.48 9.78
CA LEU A 202 1.75 32.11 9.55
C LEU A 202 0.95 31.48 8.40
N ARG A 203 1.55 30.53 7.71
CA ARG A 203 0.92 29.68 6.70
C ARG A 203 0.98 28.23 7.16
N GLN A 204 -0.12 27.50 7.00
CA GLN A 204 -0.11 26.06 7.25
C GLN A 204 0.49 25.30 6.09
N VAL A 205 1.32 24.31 6.41
CA VAL A 205 1.94 23.38 5.48
C VAL A 205 1.64 21.97 5.95
N LYS A 206 1.09 21.16 5.05
CA LYS A 206 0.85 19.74 5.29
C LYS A 206 2.01 18.93 4.75
N LEU A 207 2.56 18.05 5.58
CA LEU A 207 3.50 17.00 5.21
C LEU A 207 2.77 15.68 5.33
N PHE A 208 2.72 14.90 4.27
CA PHE A 208 1.98 13.64 4.27
C PHE A 208 2.64 12.61 3.37
N GLY A 209 2.47 11.34 3.66
CA GLY A 209 3.16 10.29 2.92
C GLY A 209 3.01 8.91 3.51
N GLU A 210 3.65 7.95 2.87
CA GLU A 210 3.74 6.57 3.35
C GLU A 210 5.14 6.27 3.87
N TYR A 211 5.20 5.41 4.88
CA TYR A 211 6.42 4.90 5.47
C TYR A 211 6.30 3.39 5.69
N THR A 212 7.27 2.63 5.20
CA THR A 212 7.17 1.17 5.12
C THR A 212 7.66 0.45 6.37
N LYS A 213 8.46 1.13 7.21
CA LYS A 213 9.07 0.55 8.40
C LYS A 213 8.20 0.76 9.64
N ALA A 214 8.41 -0.07 10.65
CA ALA A 214 7.64 -0.03 11.89
C ALA A 214 7.72 1.32 12.62
N TYR A 215 8.91 1.94 12.62
CA TYR A 215 9.17 3.22 13.27
C TYR A 215 10.27 4.01 12.54
N GLY A 216 10.20 5.33 12.63
CA GLY A 216 11.17 6.25 12.03
C GLY A 216 10.92 7.67 12.47
N GLN A 217 11.70 8.62 11.95
CA GLN A 217 11.45 10.03 12.17
C GLN A 217 11.56 10.79 10.85
N ILE A 218 10.65 11.74 10.62
CA ILE A 218 10.81 12.75 9.58
C ILE A 218 11.21 14.07 10.23
N VAL A 219 12.21 14.72 9.65
CA VAL A 219 12.72 16.03 10.08
C VAL A 219 12.52 17.04 8.96
N ALA A 220 11.67 18.02 9.20
CA ALA A 220 11.37 19.07 8.24
C ALA A 220 12.13 20.36 8.58
N TYR A 221 12.91 20.83 7.61
CA TYR A 221 13.65 22.08 7.69
C TYR A 221 12.93 23.15 6.87
N VAL A 222 12.74 24.32 7.48
CA VAL A 222 12.07 25.47 6.86
C VAL A 222 13.04 26.64 6.88
N ASN A 223 13.30 27.22 5.70
CA ASN A 223 14.19 28.37 5.62
C ASN A 223 13.67 29.55 6.48
N GLY A 224 14.56 30.13 7.29
CA GLY A 224 14.23 31.20 8.22
C GLY A 224 13.58 30.74 9.54
N VAL A 225 13.52 29.44 9.80
CA VAL A 225 13.15 28.85 11.09
C VAL A 225 14.37 28.14 11.67
N SER A 226 14.78 28.51 12.88
CA SER A 226 16.03 28.01 13.48
C SER A 226 15.95 26.53 13.89
N ASN A 227 14.78 26.09 14.37
CA ASN A 227 14.58 24.72 14.83
C ASN A 227 13.79 23.91 13.80
N PRO A 228 14.25 22.71 13.41
CA PRO A 228 13.48 21.85 12.53
C PRO A 228 12.27 21.27 13.26
N PHE A 229 11.24 20.93 12.48
CA PHE A 229 10.09 20.17 12.98
C PHE A 229 10.42 18.69 12.93
N ARG A 230 10.07 17.93 13.97
CA ARG A 230 10.34 16.51 14.09
C ARG A 230 9.04 15.77 14.37
N PHE A 231 8.83 14.69 13.63
CA PHE A 231 7.65 13.85 13.79
C PHE A 231 8.05 12.38 13.75
N ASP A 232 7.50 11.61 14.68
CA ASP A 232 7.64 10.17 14.67
C ASP A 232 6.77 9.60 13.55
N LEU A 233 7.35 8.67 12.79
CA LEU A 233 6.69 7.96 11.72
C LEU A 233 6.21 6.60 12.21
N GLN A 234 4.97 6.27 11.87
CA GLN A 234 4.43 4.92 11.97
C GLN A 234 4.40 4.26 10.60
N GLN A 235 4.27 2.93 10.56
CA GLN A 235 4.06 2.22 9.32
C GLN A 235 2.75 2.66 8.63
N GLY A 236 2.77 2.83 7.32
CA GLY A 236 1.64 3.26 6.51
C GLY A 236 1.56 4.78 6.34
N TYR A 237 0.34 5.30 6.24
CA TYR A 237 0.08 6.73 6.01
C TYR A 237 0.39 7.57 7.26
N ASN A 238 1.09 8.67 7.04
CA ASN A 238 1.45 9.67 8.03
C ASN A 238 1.04 11.05 7.51
N GLU A 239 0.52 11.90 8.38
CA GLU A 239 0.13 13.28 8.06
C GLU A 239 0.43 14.21 9.24
N PHE A 240 1.09 15.32 8.94
CA PHE A 240 1.48 16.35 9.90
C PHE A 240 1.19 17.73 9.32
N GLU A 241 0.83 18.68 10.18
CA GLU A 241 0.71 20.09 9.80
C GLU A 241 1.71 20.93 10.59
N ILE A 242 2.43 21.80 9.89
CA ILE A 242 3.34 22.78 10.48
C ILE A 242 2.91 24.19 10.12
N SER A 243 3.05 25.09 11.09
CA SER A 243 2.89 26.52 10.88
C SER A 243 4.24 27.14 10.56
N VAL A 244 4.38 27.72 9.37
CA VAL A 244 5.60 28.42 8.94
C VAL A 244 5.34 29.92 8.80
N PRO A 245 6.32 30.79 9.09
CA PRO A 245 6.16 32.23 8.82
C PRO A 245 5.77 32.46 7.36
N TYR A 246 4.84 33.38 7.11
CA TYR A 246 4.44 33.77 5.76
C TYR A 246 5.13 35.08 5.34
N LYS A 247 5.91 35.04 4.25
CA LYS A 247 6.56 36.19 3.62
C LYS A 247 6.17 36.24 2.14
N THR A 248 5.83 37.42 1.66
CA THR A 248 5.33 37.67 0.29
C THR A 248 6.42 37.81 -0.77
N LYS A 249 7.71 37.86 -0.38
CA LYS A 249 8.82 38.26 -1.26
C LYS A 249 9.97 37.26 -1.43
N LEU A 250 9.96 36.11 -0.75
CA LEU A 250 11.01 35.09 -0.88
C LEU A 250 10.39 33.70 -1.09
N PRO A 251 10.93 32.86 -1.99
CA PRO A 251 10.51 31.48 -2.10
C PRO A 251 10.88 30.75 -0.79
N TYR A 252 9.90 30.16 -0.13
CA TYR A 252 10.17 29.19 0.92
C TYR A 252 10.57 27.89 0.27
N TYR A 253 11.80 27.47 0.52
CA TYR A 253 12.19 26.09 0.31
C TYR A 253 11.91 25.32 1.59
N ILE A 254 11.11 24.27 1.46
CA ILE A 254 10.87 23.29 2.52
C ILE A 254 11.51 22.01 2.05
N TRP A 255 12.49 21.52 2.82
CA TRP A 255 13.13 20.24 2.57
C TRP A 255 12.89 19.36 3.78
N ALA A 256 12.47 18.13 3.56
CA ALA A 256 12.31 17.14 4.60
C ALA A 256 13.33 16.02 4.40
N LEU A 257 13.95 15.58 5.48
CA LEU A 257 14.84 14.43 5.52
C LEU A 257 14.17 13.35 6.37
N ILE A 258 14.11 12.13 5.85
CA ILE A 258 13.71 10.96 6.63
C ILE A 258 14.97 10.47 7.34
N GLN A 259 14.97 10.55 8.67
CA GLN A 259 16.01 9.94 9.48
C GLN A 259 15.60 8.49 9.75
N LEU A 260 16.32 7.57 9.11
CA LEU A 260 16.21 6.15 9.43
C LEU A 260 16.94 5.91 10.77
N PRO A 261 16.37 5.12 11.69
CA PRO A 261 17.14 4.66 12.83
C PRO A 261 18.36 3.88 12.31
N LEU A 262 19.55 4.21 12.82
CA LEU A 262 20.70 3.31 12.74
C LEU A 262 20.28 2.02 13.44
N LEU A 263 20.13 0.94 12.68
CA LEU A 263 20.12 -0.41 13.25
C LEU A 263 21.52 -0.61 13.84
N LEU A 264 21.64 -0.44 15.15
CA LEU A 264 22.77 -0.92 15.94
C LEU A 264 22.62 -2.42 16.19
#